data_AF-A0A183BSI7-F1
#
_entry.id   AF-A0A183BSI7-F1
#
_cell.length_a   1.000
_cell.length_b   1.000
_cell.length_c   1.000
_cell.angle_alpha   90.00
_cell.angle_beta   90.00
_cell.angle_gamma   90.00
#
_symmetry.space_group_name_H-M   'P 1'
#
loop_
_entity.id
_entity.type
_entity.pdbx_description
1 polymer ?
#
loop_
_entity_poly.entity_id
_entity_poly.type
_entity_poly.pdbx_seq_one_letter_code
_entity_poly.pdbx_strand_id
1 'polypeptide(L)'
;MFQFGVEHHYESDESGSSSLELEYGSDFTDSGLLESIKKGAKRLFLKKVMKIELEEGPRGMALIIENVNFVRFSQRTGSWANTSKMRRLLADIEYTVIYKRNLSAQGMMDAVQSFARRPEHEEAQRVTI
;
A
#
# COMPACT_ATOMS: atom_id res chain seq x y z
N MET A 1 -38.63 -13.25 44.57
CA MET A 1 -37.91 -12.02 44.23
C MET A 1 -38.09 -11.80 42.73
N PHE A 2 -38.91 -10.80 42.40
CA PHE A 2 -39.19 -10.13 41.12
C PHE A 2 -39.38 -10.93 39.82
N GLN A 3 -40.66 -11.02 39.44
CA GLN A 3 -41.18 -11.03 38.08
C GLN A 3 -41.28 -9.56 37.59
N PHE A 4 -41.01 -9.26 36.32
CA PHE A 4 -41.64 -8.21 35.50
C PHE A 4 -41.11 -8.32 34.06
N GLY A 5 -42.00 -8.58 33.10
CA GLY A 5 -41.79 -8.19 31.70
C GLY A 5 -42.23 -6.74 31.49
N VAL A 6 -41.86 -6.13 30.36
CA VAL A 6 -42.60 -5.08 29.62
C VAL A 6 -41.91 -4.92 28.24
N GLU A 7 -42.73 -4.85 27.19
CA GLU A 7 -42.41 -4.50 25.80
C GLU A 7 -41.91 -3.06 25.65
N HIS A 8 -41.10 -2.78 24.62
CA HIS A 8 -41.08 -1.46 24.02
C HIS A 8 -41.14 -1.55 22.50
N HIS A 9 -42.34 -1.28 22.00
CA HIS A 9 -42.59 -0.66 20.71
C HIS A 9 -41.77 0.63 20.58
N TYR A 10 -41.20 0.86 19.41
CA TYR A 10 -40.99 2.21 18.87
C TYR A 10 -41.51 2.24 17.44
N GLU A 11 -42.57 3.03 17.27
CA GLU A 11 -43.13 3.49 16.00
C GLU A 11 -42.26 4.62 15.42
N SER A 12 -42.30 4.68 14.07
CA SER A 12 -42.23 5.86 13.18
C SER A 12 -41.06 6.84 13.29
N ASP A 13 -40.34 7.02 12.17
CA ASP A 13 -40.48 8.28 11.42
C ASP A 13 -39.99 8.12 9.98
N GLU A 14 -40.90 8.40 9.05
CA GLU A 14 -40.59 8.71 7.67
C GLU A 14 -39.79 10.01 7.62
N SER A 15 -38.62 10.00 6.98
CA SER A 15 -38.21 11.15 6.17
C SER A 15 -37.11 10.75 5.19
N GLY A 16 -37.47 10.71 3.90
CA GLY A 16 -36.51 11.03 2.84
C GLY A 16 -35.80 9.85 2.16
N SER A 17 -36.49 8.75 1.88
CA SER A 17 -36.06 7.91 0.75
C SER A 17 -36.43 8.64 -0.54
N SER A 18 -35.62 9.63 -0.92
CA SER A 18 -35.64 10.17 -2.27
C SER A 18 -35.42 8.98 -3.20
N SER A 19 -36.49 8.59 -3.89
CA SER A 19 -36.48 7.66 -5.00
C SER A 19 -35.41 8.10 -5.97
N LEU A 20 -34.20 7.55 -5.85
CA LEU A 20 -33.30 7.45 -6.98
C LEU A 20 -33.94 6.42 -7.89
N GLU A 21 -34.85 6.91 -8.74
CA GLU A 21 -35.23 6.22 -9.96
C GLU A 21 -33.91 5.87 -10.66
N LEU A 22 -33.48 4.63 -10.49
CA LEU A 22 -32.49 4.03 -11.35
C LEU A 22 -33.19 3.89 -12.69
N GLU A 23 -33.10 4.95 -13.49
CA GLU A 23 -33.38 4.88 -14.91
C GLU A 23 -32.45 3.80 -15.47
N TYR A 24 -32.99 2.60 -15.62
CA TYR A 24 -32.30 1.43 -16.12
C TYR A 24 -32.14 1.63 -17.63
N GLY A 25 -31.22 2.54 -17.98
CA GLY A 25 -30.82 2.81 -19.35
C GLY A 25 -30.34 1.52 -19.98
N SER A 26 -31.11 1.05 -20.95
CA SER A 26 -30.97 -0.22 -21.63
C SER A 26 -29.79 -0.24 -22.60
N ASP A 27 -28.57 -0.06 -22.10
CA ASP A 27 -27.35 -0.22 -22.89
C ASP A 27 -26.50 -1.35 -22.29
N PHE A 28 -27.06 -2.56 -22.29
CA PHE A 28 -26.32 -3.79 -22.05
C PHE A 28 -25.46 -4.13 -23.28
N THR A 29 -24.49 -3.26 -23.57
CA THR A 29 -23.35 -3.61 -24.41
C THR A 29 -22.18 -3.96 -23.49
N ASP A 30 -21.40 -4.97 -23.87
CA ASP A 30 -20.24 -5.46 -23.09
C ASP A 30 -19.25 -4.32 -22.75
N SER A 31 -19.23 -3.27 -23.57
CA SER A 31 -18.52 -2.01 -23.35
C SER A 31 -19.02 -1.20 -22.15
N GLY A 32 -20.34 -1.13 -21.92
CA GLY A 32 -20.93 -0.36 -20.82
C GLY A 32 -20.68 -0.99 -19.44
N LEU A 33 -20.70 -2.32 -19.38
CA LEU A 33 -20.28 -3.09 -18.21
C LEU A 33 -18.79 -2.91 -17.94
N LEU A 34 -17.95 -3.01 -18.99
CA LEU A 34 -16.51 -2.85 -18.86
C LEU A 34 -16.12 -1.43 -18.43
N GLU A 35 -16.79 -0.40 -18.96
CA GLU A 35 -16.65 1.00 -18.54
C GLU A 35 -17.01 1.19 -17.06
N SER A 36 -18.11 0.56 -16.61
CA SER A 36 -18.58 0.63 -15.23
C SER A 36 -17.61 -0.07 -14.27
N ILE A 37 -17.05 -1.22 -14.66
CA ILE A 37 -16.02 -1.95 -13.91
C ILE A 37 -14.73 -1.13 -13.85
N LYS A 38 -14.28 -0.55 -14.98
CA LYS A 38 -13.08 0.32 -15.03
C LYS A 38 -13.27 1.56 -14.16
N LYS A 39 -14.44 2.20 -14.20
CA LYS A 39 -14.79 3.37 -13.39
C LYS A 39 -14.86 3.01 -11.91
N GLY A 40 -15.42 1.85 -11.56
CA GLY A 40 -15.44 1.29 -10.21
C GLY A 40 -14.04 1.00 -9.68
N ALA A 41 -13.20 0.33 -10.47
CA ALA A 41 -11.81 0.03 -10.13
C ALA A 41 -10.97 1.31 -9.97
N LYS A 42 -11.13 2.29 -10.87
CA LYS A 42 -10.49 3.61 -10.77
C LYS A 42 -10.94 4.36 -9.53
N ARG A 43 -12.22 4.30 -9.16
CA ARG A 43 -12.76 4.94 -7.96
C ARG A 43 -12.25 4.28 -6.68
N LEU A 44 -12.15 2.94 -6.65
CA LEU A 44 -11.55 2.20 -5.53
C LEU A 44 -10.05 2.49 -5.42
N PHE A 45 -9.34 2.59 -6.55
CA PHE A 45 -7.94 2.99 -6.60
C PHE A 45 -7.75 4.42 -6.07
N LEU A 46 -8.52 5.40 -6.56
CA LEU A 46 -8.47 6.78 -6.06
C LEU A 46 -8.80 6.85 -4.56
N LYS A 47 -9.83 6.14 -4.10
CA LYS A 47 -10.23 6.14 -2.68
C LYS A 47 -9.17 5.49 -1.78
N LYS A 48 -8.41 4.53 -2.30
CA LYS A 48 -7.29 3.90 -1.58
C LYS A 48 -6.01 4.73 -1.62
N VAL A 49 -5.75 5.42 -2.74
CA VAL A 49 -4.61 6.33 -2.93
C VAL A 49 -4.81 7.62 -2.12
N MET A 50 -6.01 8.20 -2.10
CA MET A 50 -6.33 9.43 -1.36
C MET A 50 -6.46 9.24 0.15
N LYS A 51 -6.69 8.01 0.65
CA LYS A 51 -6.66 7.73 2.10
C LYS A 51 -5.24 7.76 2.69
N ILE A 52 -4.23 7.83 1.81
CA ILE A 52 -2.88 8.20 2.16
C ILE A 52 -2.78 9.66 1.74
N GLU A 53 -3.13 10.59 2.63
CA GLU A 53 -2.95 12.01 2.36
C GLU A 53 -1.45 12.23 2.05
N LEU A 54 -1.18 12.61 0.80
CA LEU A 54 0.17 12.85 0.30
C LEU A 54 0.61 14.21 0.82
N GLU A 55 1.43 14.22 1.85
CA GLU A 55 2.31 15.36 2.10
C GLU A 55 3.45 15.33 1.08
N GLU A 56 3.88 16.50 0.62
CA GLU A 56 4.94 16.64 -0.38
C GLU A 56 6.29 16.18 0.21
N GLY A 57 6.80 15.03 -0.24
CA GLY A 57 8.06 14.44 0.19
C GLY A 57 8.19 12.97 -0.25
N PRO A 58 9.39 12.36 -0.20
CA PRO A 58 9.51 10.93 -0.45
C PRO A 58 8.67 10.17 0.58
N ARG A 59 7.76 9.30 0.12
CA ARG A 59 6.88 8.50 0.99
C ARG A 59 7.64 7.66 2.01
N GLY A 60 8.92 7.37 1.75
CA GLY A 60 9.74 6.64 2.70
C GLY A 60 11.18 6.45 2.29
N MET A 61 11.94 5.80 3.16
CA MET A 61 13.30 5.34 2.89
C MET A 61 13.35 3.81 2.84
N ALA A 62 14.14 3.27 1.92
CA ALA A 62 14.37 1.84 1.82
C ALA A 62 15.87 1.49 1.76
N LEU A 63 16.26 0.46 2.48
CA LEU A 63 17.60 -0.16 2.37
C LEU A 63 17.46 -1.56 1.79
N ILE A 64 18.05 -1.81 0.63
CA ILE A 64 18.16 -3.15 0.05
C ILE A 64 19.60 -3.63 0.21
N ILE A 65 19.78 -4.74 0.92
CA ILE A 65 21.05 -5.46 0.98
C ILE A 65 20.93 -6.77 0.19
N GLU A 66 21.72 -6.90 -0.88
CA GLU A 66 21.75 -8.09 -1.72
C GLU A 66 23.11 -8.79 -1.64
N ASN A 67 23.17 -9.92 -0.94
CA ASN A 67 24.34 -10.80 -0.97
C ASN A 67 24.14 -11.92 -1.99
N VAL A 68 24.97 -11.91 -3.02
CA VAL A 68 24.95 -12.87 -4.15
C VAL A 68 26.15 -13.80 -4.07
N ASN A 69 27.34 -13.25 -3.79
CA ASN A 69 28.59 -13.98 -3.74
C ASN A 69 29.01 -14.20 -2.29
N PHE A 70 29.37 -15.44 -1.95
CA PHE A 70 29.82 -15.81 -0.62
C PHE A 70 31.13 -16.58 -0.72
N VAL A 71 32.03 -16.35 0.25
CA VAL A 71 33.34 -17.04 0.27
C VAL A 71 33.19 -18.52 0.61
N ARG A 72 32.21 -18.87 1.46
CA ARG A 72 32.01 -20.24 1.98
C ARG A 72 30.70 -20.88 1.52
N PHE A 73 29.89 -20.18 0.72
CA PHE A 73 28.59 -20.67 0.27
C PHE A 73 28.44 -20.50 -1.23
N SER A 74 27.53 -21.26 -1.82
CA SER A 74 27.21 -21.14 -3.24
C SER A 74 26.63 -19.76 -3.57
N GLN A 75 26.83 -19.36 -4.82
CA GLN A 75 26.28 -18.11 -5.34
C GLN A 75 24.75 -18.18 -5.41
N ARG A 76 24.06 -17.10 -5.03
CA ARG A 76 22.61 -16.97 -5.21
C ARG A 76 22.27 -16.53 -6.63
N THR A 77 21.98 -17.47 -7.51
CA THR A 77 21.49 -17.19 -8.87
C THR A 77 20.04 -16.68 -8.83
N GLY A 78 19.64 -15.85 -9.81
CA GLY A 78 18.27 -15.29 -9.88
C GLY A 78 17.98 -14.09 -8.95
N SER A 79 18.87 -13.78 -8.01
CA SER A 79 18.69 -12.66 -7.07
C SER A 79 18.53 -11.29 -7.76
N TRP A 80 19.20 -11.09 -8.89
CA TRP A 80 19.14 -9.84 -9.64
C TRP A 80 17.71 -9.48 -10.10
N ALA A 81 16.92 -10.48 -10.51
CA ALA A 81 15.54 -10.24 -10.93
C ALA A 81 14.67 -9.74 -9.76
N ASN A 82 14.88 -10.29 -8.55
CA ASN A 82 14.18 -9.83 -7.34
C ASN A 82 14.60 -8.41 -6.99
N THR A 83 15.89 -8.15 -6.94
CA THR A 83 16.44 -6.83 -6.58
C THR A 83 15.99 -5.75 -7.55
N SER A 84 16.05 -6.00 -8.86
CA SER A 84 15.60 -5.05 -9.88
C SER A 84 14.11 -4.74 -9.77
N LYS A 85 13.27 -5.76 -9.53
CA LYS A 85 11.83 -5.58 -9.31
C LYS A 85 11.54 -4.79 -8.05
N MET A 86 12.21 -5.08 -6.93
CA MET A 86 11.99 -4.36 -5.67
C MET A 86 12.47 -2.90 -5.75
N ARG A 87 13.62 -2.64 -6.39
CA ARG A 87 14.12 -1.28 -6.60
C ARG A 87 13.13 -0.45 -7.41
N ARG A 88 12.61 -1.03 -8.50
CA ARG A 88 11.61 -0.36 -9.34
C ARG A 88 10.32 -0.12 -8.58
N LEU A 89 9.79 -1.15 -7.90
CA LEU A 89 8.56 -1.03 -7.13
C LEU A 89 8.65 0.07 -6.07
N LEU A 90 9.75 0.13 -5.31
CA LEU A 90 9.95 1.13 -4.27
C LEU A 90 10.14 2.54 -4.84
N ALA A 91 10.86 2.68 -5.95
CA ALA A 91 10.98 3.96 -6.65
C ALA A 91 9.61 4.45 -7.19
N ASP A 92 8.80 3.54 -7.75
CA ASP A 92 7.47 3.83 -8.29
C ASP A 92 6.48 4.29 -7.19
N ILE A 93 6.77 4.01 -5.91
CA ILE A 93 6.01 4.49 -4.74
C ILE A 93 6.78 5.55 -3.94
N GLU A 94 7.71 6.27 -4.58
CA GLU A 94 8.41 7.44 -4.05
C GLU A 94 9.30 7.15 -2.83
N TYR A 95 9.86 5.94 -2.74
CA TYR A 95 10.89 5.66 -1.73
C TYR A 95 12.27 6.09 -2.22
N THR A 96 13.04 6.67 -1.31
CA THR A 96 14.49 6.81 -1.47
C THR A 96 15.16 5.46 -1.20
N VAL A 97 15.58 4.78 -2.28
CA VAL A 97 16.16 3.43 -2.20
C VAL A 97 17.70 3.49 -2.14
N ILE A 98 18.26 2.98 -1.06
CA ILE A 98 19.70 2.73 -0.89
C ILE A 98 19.96 1.26 -1.15
N TYR A 99 20.86 0.98 -2.08
CA TYR A 99 21.21 -0.39 -2.45
C TYR A 99 22.66 -0.70 -2.08
N LYS A 100 22.87 -1.83 -1.41
CA LYS A 100 24.18 -2.37 -1.05
C LYS A 100 24.27 -3.82 -1.52
N ARG A 101 25.45 -4.25 -1.96
CA ARG A 101 25.67 -5.59 -2.53
C ARG A 101 26.88 -6.27 -1.91
N ASN A 102 26.77 -7.58 -1.64
CA ASN A 102 27.86 -8.45 -1.18
C ASN A 102 28.61 -7.90 0.05
N LEU A 103 27.85 -7.58 1.10
CA LEU A 103 28.40 -7.13 2.38
C LEU A 103 28.78 -8.32 3.28
N SER A 104 29.84 -8.14 4.06
CA SER A 104 30.11 -9.02 5.22
C SER A 104 29.06 -8.82 6.32
N ALA A 105 29.03 -9.69 7.32
CA ALA A 105 28.15 -9.51 8.47
C ALA A 105 28.37 -8.16 9.17
N GLN A 106 29.62 -7.77 9.39
CA GLN A 106 29.96 -6.46 9.93
C GLN A 106 29.49 -5.33 8.99
N GLY A 107 29.73 -5.47 7.69
CA GLY A 107 29.30 -4.48 6.71
C GLY A 107 27.78 -4.30 6.66
N MET A 108 26.99 -5.36 6.86
CA MET A 108 25.53 -5.24 7.00
C MET A 108 25.15 -4.47 8.26
N MET A 109 25.81 -4.74 9.38
CA MET A 109 25.58 -4.01 10.64
C MET A 109 25.86 -2.52 10.47
N ASP A 110 27.00 -2.19 9.86
CA ASP A 110 27.40 -0.81 9.60
C ASP A 110 26.43 -0.12 8.63
N ALA A 111 25.96 -0.85 7.60
CA ALA A 111 24.98 -0.34 6.65
C ALA A 111 23.64 -0.03 7.32
N VAL A 112 23.14 -0.90 8.22
CA VAL A 112 21.91 -0.65 8.97
C VAL A 112 22.08 0.51 9.94
N GLN A 113 23.20 0.59 10.66
CA GLN A 113 23.47 1.71 11.58
C GLN A 113 23.65 3.05 10.86
N SER A 114 24.30 3.04 9.69
CA SER A 114 24.44 4.22 8.85
C SER A 114 23.09 4.63 8.27
N PHE A 115 22.27 3.65 7.84
CA PHE A 115 20.93 3.91 7.34
C PHE A 115 20.06 4.52 8.43
N ALA A 116 20.04 3.98 9.64
CA ALA A 116 19.22 4.46 10.75
C ALA A 116 19.58 5.90 11.22
N ARG A 117 20.79 6.39 10.94
CA ARG A 117 21.26 7.73 11.31
C ARG A 117 21.02 8.81 10.25
N ARG A 118 20.33 8.46 9.17
CA ARG A 118 20.08 9.39 8.06
C ARG A 118 19.09 10.49 8.46
N PRO A 119 19.42 11.78 8.27
CA PRO A 119 18.51 12.87 8.61
C PRO A 119 17.24 12.84 7.75
N GLU A 120 17.28 12.22 6.57
CA GLU A 120 16.11 12.09 5.70
C GLU A 120 14.98 11.23 6.31
N HIS A 121 15.22 10.54 7.43
CA HIS A 121 14.16 9.89 8.21
C HIS A 121 13.22 10.88 8.91
N GLU A 122 13.64 12.13 9.13
CA GLU A 122 12.80 13.17 9.75
C GLU A 122 11.64 13.58 8.83
N GLU A 123 11.86 13.54 7.52
CA GLU A 123 10.88 13.89 6.48
C GLU A 123 10.14 12.64 5.94
N ALA A 124 10.65 11.44 6.22
CA ALA A 124 10.11 10.20 5.69
C ALA A 124 8.96 9.66 6.55
N GLN A 125 7.82 9.37 5.91
CA GLN A 125 6.66 8.79 6.60
C GLN A 125 6.83 7.30 6.94
N ARG A 126 7.71 6.58 6.24
CA ARG A 126 7.89 5.13 6.39
C ARG A 126 9.32 4.68 6.12
N VAL A 127 9.74 3.62 6.80
CA VAL A 127 11.04 2.97 6.61
C VAL A 127 10.84 1.50 6.25
N THR A 128 11.62 0.98 5.30
CA THR A 128 11.63 -0.43 4.89
C THR A 128 13.08 -0.94 4.75
N ILE A 129 13.35 -2.17 5.19
CA ILE A 129 14.64 -2.86 5.05
C ILE A 129 14.38 -4.27 4.52
#